data_AF-A0A853ILF8-F1
#
_entry.id   AF-A0A853ILF8-F1
#
_cell.length_a   1.000
_cell.length_b   1.000
_cell.length_c   1.000
_cell.angle_alpha   90.00
_cell.angle_beta   90.00
_cell.angle_gamma   90.00
#
_symmetry.space_group_name_H-M   'P 1'
#
loop_
_entity.id
_entity.type
_entity.pdbx_description
1 polymer ?
#
loop_
_entity_poly.entity_id
_entity_poly.type
_entity_poly.pdbx_seq_one_letter_code
_entity_poly.pdbx_strand_id
1 'polypeptide(L)' 'MSKLEATLELHIKALKLPAPKTEYKFHPKRRWRFDFAWPDKKLAVEVEGGGWVNGRHNRGQGFANDMEKYHEAMDL' A
#
# COMPACT_ATOMS: atom_id res chain seq x y z
N MET A 1 4.28 10.91 -2.14
CA MET A 1 3.79 10.04 -3.21
C MET A 1 4.90 9.76 -4.20
N SER A 2 5.26 8.49 -4.43
CA SER A 2 6.29 8.11 -5.40
C SER A 2 5.82 8.25 -6.86
N LYS A 3 6.74 8.13 -7.84
CA LYS A 3 6.39 8.13 -9.27
C LYS A 3 5.45 6.98 -9.64
N LEU A 4 5.64 5.82 -9.00
CA LEU A 4 4.81 4.63 -9.25
C LEU A 4 3.40 4.85 -8.70
N GLU A 5 3.28 5.37 -7.48
CA GLU A 5 1.98 5.72 -6.88
C GLU A 5 1.23 6.76 -7.73
N ALA A 6 1.90 7.82 -8.17
CA ALA A 6 1.30 8.84 -9.03
C ALA A 6 0.83 8.28 -10.38
N THR A 7 1.54 7.29 -10.92
CA THR A 7 1.18 6.59 -12.16
C THR A 7 -0.08 5.75 -11.96
N LEU A 8 -0.16 5.00 -10.85
CA LEU A 8 -1.36 4.23 -10.52
C LEU A 8 -2.57 5.16 -10.29
N GLU A 9 -2.39 6.26 -9.56
CA GLU A 9 -3.45 7.24 -9.33
C GLU A 9 -3.96 7.84 -10.65
N LEU A 10 -3.06 8.14 -11.58
CA LEU A 10 -3.43 8.60 -12.92
C LEU A 10 -4.29 7.56 -13.66
N HIS A 11 -3.92 6.28 -13.63
CA HIS A 11 -4.70 5.21 -14.26
C HIS A 11 -6.07 5.02 -13.63
N ILE A 12 -6.18 5.05 -12.29
CA ILE A 12 -7.45 4.98 -11.57
C ILE A 12 -8.39 6.09 -12.06
N LYS A 13 -7.88 7.33 -12.16
CA LYS A 13 -8.64 8.48 -12.66
C LYS A 13 -9.03 8.32 -14.13
N ALA A 14 -8.09 7.93 -15.00
CA ALA A 14 -8.32 7.77 -16.44
C ALA A 14 -9.39 6.71 -16.74
N LEU A 15 -9.41 5.62 -15.97
CA LEU A 15 -10.39 4.55 -16.06
C LEU A 15 -11.70 4.84 -15.33
N LYS A 16 -11.83 6.01 -14.68
CA LYS A 16 -13.00 6.43 -13.89
C LYS A 16 -13.38 5.41 -12.81
N LEU A 17 -12.37 4.76 -12.23
CA LEU A 17 -12.59 3.88 -11.08
C LEU A 17 -12.95 4.71 -9.84
N PRO A 18 -13.62 4.12 -8.83
CA PRO A 18 -13.87 4.81 -7.57
C PRO A 18 -12.57 5.36 -6.98
N ALA A 19 -12.59 6.58 -6.43
CA ALA A 19 -11.39 7.17 -5.86
C ALA A 19 -10.97 6.45 -4.56
N PRO A 20 -9.70 6.04 -4.43
CA PRO A 20 -9.19 5.45 -3.19
C PRO A 20 -8.97 6.53 -2.13
N LYS A 21 -8.91 6.11 -0.87
CA LYS A 21 -8.26 6.85 0.20
C LYS A 21 -6.75 6.60 0.11
N THR A 22 -5.96 7.67 0.07
CA THR A 22 -4.50 7.58 0.07
C THR A 22 -3.94 7.58 1.49
N GLU A 23 -2.77 6.96 1.70
CA GLU A 23 -2.10 6.86 3.01
C GLU A 23 -3.06 6.38 4.13
N TYR A 24 -3.90 5.38 3.81
CA TYR A 24 -4.99 4.97 4.69
C TYR A 24 -4.45 4.20 5.90
N LYS A 25 -4.56 4.80 7.09
CA LYS A 25 -4.25 4.14 8.37
C LYS A 25 -5.35 3.14 8.72
N PHE A 26 -5.02 1.85 8.66
CA PHE A 26 -5.97 0.77 8.93
C PHE A 26 -5.86 0.21 10.36
N HIS A 27 -4.66 0.19 10.94
CA HIS A 27 -4.42 -0.43 12.25
C HIS A 27 -4.61 0.60 13.38
N PRO A 28 -5.32 0.28 14.49
CA PRO A 28 -5.60 1.24 15.56
C PRO A 28 -4.33 1.69 16.32
N LYS A 29 -3.48 0.73 16.71
CA LYS A 29 -2.26 0.97 17.51
C LYS A 29 -1.01 1.29 16.66
N ARG A 30 -0.70 0.44 15.68
CA ARG A 30 0.43 0.63 14.76
C ARG A 30 0.12 1.77 13.78
N ARG A 31 1.16 2.43 13.28
CA ARG A 31 1.03 3.56 12.33
C ARG A 31 1.12 3.12 10.86
N TRP A 32 0.78 1.86 10.57
CA TRP A 32 0.79 1.35 9.21
C TRP A 32 -0.28 2.03 8.36
N ARG A 33 0.09 2.29 7.12
CA ARG A 33 -0.75 2.94 6.12
C ARG A 33 -0.62 2.19 4.82
N PHE A 34 -1.73 2.04 4.11
CA PHE A 34 -1.73 1.62 2.71
C PHE A 34 -1.57 2.82 1.80
N ASP A 35 -0.81 2.67 0.72
CA ASP A 35 -0.71 3.72 -0.30
C ASP A 35 -2.11 4.10 -0.83
N PHE A 36 -2.95 3.09 -1.09
CA PHE A 36 -4.34 3.26 -1.55
C PHE A 36 -5.29 2.26 -0.88
N ALA A 37 -6.50 2.69 -0.53
CA ALA A 37 -7.54 1.80 -0.01
C ALA A 37 -8.96 2.22 -0.39
N TRP A 38 -9.83 1.23 -0.57
CA TRP A 38 -11.29 1.36 -0.60
C TRP A 38 -11.86 0.56 0.58
N PRO A 39 -11.96 1.19 1.78
CA PRO A 39 -12.31 0.46 3.00
C PRO A 39 -13.71 -0.17 2.95
N ASP A 40 -14.65 0.48 2.29
CA ASP A 40 -16.02 -0.02 2.04
C ASP A 40 -16.03 -1.30 1.21
N LYS A 41 -14.99 -1.52 0.40
CA LYS A 41 -14.82 -2.71 -0.46
C LYS A 41 -13.85 -3.73 0.12
N LYS A 42 -13.29 -3.47 1.31
CA LYS A 42 -12.19 -4.26 1.90
C LYS A 42 -11.03 -4.50 0.91
N LEU A 43 -10.69 -3.48 0.11
CA LEU A 43 -9.60 -3.55 -0.86
C LEU A 43 -8.51 -2.52 -0.50
N ALA A 44 -7.27 -2.96 -0.44
CA ALA A 44 -6.09 -2.13 -0.29
C ALA A 44 -5.05 -2.47 -1.36
N VAL A 45 -4.25 -1.47 -1.75
CA VAL A 45 -3.17 -1.61 -2.73
C VAL A 45 -1.94 -0.88 -2.20
N GLU A 46 -0.81 -1.59 -2.24
CA GLU A 46 0.53 -1.05 -2.02
C GLU A 46 1.29 -1.01 -3.34
N VAL A 47 2.05 0.06 -3.55
CA VAL A 47 2.86 0.25 -4.75
C VAL A 47 4.32 0.03 -4.39
N GLU A 48 4.72 -1.22 -4.51
CA GLU A 48 6.04 -1.67 -4.14
C GLU A 48 7.09 -1.41 -5.22
N GLY A 49 8.30 -1.03 -4.79
CA GLY A 49 9.47 -1.02 -5.67
C GLY A 49 9.88 -2.44 -6.08
N GLY A 50 10.68 -2.57 -7.15
CA GLY A 50 11.13 -3.88 -7.61
C GLY A 50 11.95 -4.66 -6.56
N GLY A 51 11.73 -5.97 -6.45
CA GLY A 51 12.40 -6.84 -5.48
C GLY A 51 13.94 -6.93 -5.60
N TRP A 52 14.48 -6.52 -6.74
CA TRP A 52 15.92 -6.60 -7.06
C TRP A 52 16.61 -5.23 -7.13
N VAL A 53 15.91 -4.15 -6.78
CA VAL A 53 16.55 -2.85 -6.59
C VAL A 53 17.13 -2.76 -5.17
N ASN A 54 18.19 -2.01 -4.92
CA ASN A 54 18.72 -1.83 -3.56
C ASN A 54 17.83 -0.89 -2.72
N GLY A 55 16.55 -1.24 -2.58
CA GLY A 55 15.50 -0.47 -1.91
C GLY A 55 15.27 -0.93 -0.47
N ARG A 56 14.56 -0.10 0.31
CA ARG A 56 14.23 -0.36 1.73
C ARG A 56 13.56 -1.71 1.94
N HIS A 57 12.63 -2.09 1.07
CA HIS A 57 11.83 -3.31 1.21
C HIS A 57 12.60 -4.58 0.84
N ASN A 58 13.76 -4.45 0.19
CA ASN A 58 14.63 -5.60 -0.14
C ASN A 58 15.69 -5.87 0.93
N ARG A 59 15.74 -5.04 1.98
CA ARG A 59 16.50 -5.35 3.19
C ARG A 59 15.67 -6.32 4.01
N GLY A 60 16.28 -7.40 4.52
CA GLY A 60 15.54 -8.46 5.23
C GLY A 60 14.63 -7.96 6.36
N GLN A 61 15.04 -6.94 7.10
CA GLN A 61 14.20 -6.31 8.13
C GLN A 61 13.02 -5.51 7.57
N GLY A 62 13.20 -4.84 6.42
CA GLY A 62 12.11 -4.13 5.75
C GLY A 62 11.03 -5.10 5.31
N PHE A 63 11.44 -6.14 4.58
CA PHE A 63 10.55 -7.21 4.14
C PHE A 63 9.78 -7.88 5.29
N ALA A 64 10.46 -8.24 6.38
CA ALA A 64 9.82 -8.85 7.54
C ALA A 64 8.73 -7.95 8.16
N ASN A 65 9.00 -6.65 8.29
CA ASN A 65 8.01 -5.69 8.81
C ASN A 65 6.80 -5.53 7.86
N ASP A 66 7.01 -5.63 6.55
CA ASP A 66 5.93 -5.58 5.57
C ASP A 66 5.06 -6.84 5.63
N MET A 67 5.67 -8.01 5.86
CA MET A 67 4.92 -9.26 6.11
C MET A 67 4.05 -9.18 7.36
N GLU A 68 4.57 -8.63 8.47
CA GLU A 68 3.77 -8.40 9.68
C GLU A 68 2.55 -7.51 9.40
N LYS A 69 2.77 -6.42 8.65
CA LYS A 69 1.70 -5.50 8.26
C LYS A 69 0.64 -6.19 7.40
N TYR A 70 1.04 -7.04 6.46
CA TYR A 70 0.11 -7.75 5.57
C TYR A 70 -0.69 -8.81 6.31
N HIS A 71 -0.07 -9.53 7.23
CA HIS A 71 -0.78 -10.48 8.10
C HIS A 71 -1.87 -9.76 8.90
N GLU A 72 -1.51 -8.69 9.60
CA GLU A 72 -2.44 -7.91 10.42
C GLU A 72 -3.57 -7.26 9.60
N ALA A 73 -3.33 -7.02 8.31
CA ALA A 73 -4.38 -6.56 7.40
C ALA A 73 -5.40 -7.64 7.05
N MET A 74 -4.99 -8.92 7.00
CA MET A 74 -5.87 -10.05 6.71
C MET A 74 -6.81 -10.37 7.88
N ASP A 75 -6.43 -10.01 9.11
CA ASP A 75 -7.21 -10.28 10.32
C ASP A 75 -8.35 -9.27 10.58
N LEU A 76 -8.60 -8.30 9.67
CA LEU A 76 -9.62 -7.22 9.77
C LEU A 76 -10.88 -7.42 8.89
#